data_AF-A0A1F8NA55-F1
#
_entry.id   AF-A0A1F8NA55-F1
#
_cell.length_a   1.000
_cell.length_b   1.000
_cell.length_c   1.000
_cell.angle_alpha   90.00
_cell.angle_beta   90.00
_cell.angle_gamma   90.00
#
_symmetry.space_group_name_H-M   'P 1'
#
loop_
_entity.id
_entity.type
_entity.pdbx_description
1 polymer ?
#
loop_
_entity_poly.entity_id
_entity_poly.type
_entity_poly.pdbx_seq_one_letter_code
_entity_poly.pdbx_strand_id
1 'polypeptide(L)'
;MADRKIEQIREIVSGIAELDEIAEVDRVVGEAKGRILMESKSGFWAGKTPCWEMVRCPETIKSECPASKGHSVACWEIAGTYCKLPSGHDTSICEVCRVYKRWGSGEAIAIKLDTTGIAGAAPAETHTKTATVKARGGK
;
A
#
# COMPACT_ATOMS: atom_id res chain seq x y z
N MET A 1 15.58 -58.76 -36.70
CA MET A 1 14.50 -57.75 -36.83
C MET A 1 14.41 -56.80 -35.65
N ALA A 2 14.88 -57.18 -34.45
CA ALA A 2 14.95 -56.28 -33.29
C ALA A 2 16.06 -55.21 -33.44
N ASP A 3 17.20 -55.55 -34.02
CA ASP A 3 18.36 -54.65 -34.15
C ASP A 3 18.07 -53.39 -34.98
N ARG A 4 17.32 -53.52 -36.08
CA ARG A 4 16.92 -52.35 -36.91
C ARG A 4 16.02 -51.38 -36.16
N LYS A 5 15.17 -51.88 -35.25
CA LYS A 5 14.29 -51.02 -34.44
C LYS A 5 15.09 -50.25 -33.40
N ILE A 6 16.16 -50.85 -32.86
CA ILE A 6 17.03 -50.20 -31.89
C ILE A 6 17.83 -49.05 -32.54
N GLU A 7 18.35 -49.25 -33.75
CA GLU A 7 19.03 -48.19 -34.51
C GLU A 7 18.09 -47.05 -34.88
N GLN A 8 16.87 -47.36 -35.31
CA GLN A 8 15.86 -46.33 -35.63
C GLN A 8 15.45 -45.52 -34.38
N ILE A 9 15.39 -46.15 -33.21
CA ILE A 9 15.14 -45.45 -31.94
C ILE A 9 16.32 -44.54 -31.57
N ARG A 10 17.56 -44.95 -31.80
CA ARG A 10 18.76 -44.12 -31.54
C ARG A 10 18.80 -42.88 -32.44
N GLU A 11 18.44 -43.03 -33.70
CA GLU A 11 18.40 -41.91 -34.66
C GLU A 11 17.33 -40.87 -34.26
N ILE A 12 16.16 -41.32 -33.81
CA ILE A 12 15.10 -40.44 -33.29
C ILE A 12 15.52 -39.75 -31.99
N VAL A 13 16.15 -40.46 -31.06
CA VAL A 13 16.61 -39.90 -29.78
C VAL A 13 17.74 -38.87 -29.99
N SER A 14 18.64 -39.10 -30.95
CA SER A 14 19.68 -38.13 -31.32
C SER A 14 19.12 -36.83 -31.91
N GLY A 15 17.95 -36.86 -32.56
CA GLY A 15 17.30 -35.65 -33.10
C GLY A 15 16.59 -34.78 -32.07
N ILE A 16 16.35 -35.27 -30.86
CA ILE A 16 15.63 -34.55 -29.78
C ILE A 16 16.63 -33.90 -28.79
N ALA A 17 17.93 -34.16 -28.95
CA ALA A 17 18.99 -33.77 -28.02
C ALA A 17 19.64 -32.41 -28.32
N GLU A 18 18.98 -31.49 -29.01
CA GLU A 18 19.36 -30.06 -28.99
C GLU A 18 18.87 -29.46 -27.65
N LEU A 19 19.57 -29.82 -26.57
CA LEU A 19 19.38 -29.30 -25.21
C LEU A 19 19.60 -27.77 -25.10
N ASP A 20 20.16 -27.15 -26.15
CA ASP A 20 20.42 -25.72 -26.25
C ASP A 20 19.12 -24.88 -26.34
N GLU A 21 18.03 -25.41 -26.90
CA GLU A 21 16.76 -24.67 -26.97
C GLU A 21 16.10 -24.49 -25.60
N ILE A 22 16.29 -25.45 -24.68
CA ILE A 22 15.71 -25.40 -23.32
C ILE A 22 16.47 -24.41 -22.45
N ALA A 23 17.79 -24.32 -22.61
CA ALA A 23 18.64 -23.37 -21.87
C ALA A 23 18.38 -21.92 -22.27
N GLU A 24 18.08 -21.65 -23.55
CA GLU A 24 17.73 -20.31 -24.01
C GLU A 24 16.39 -19.82 -23.43
N VAL A 25 15.39 -20.70 -23.34
CA VAL A 25 14.09 -20.39 -22.72
C VAL A 25 14.26 -20.10 -21.22
N ASP A 26 15.07 -20.87 -20.50
CA ASP A 26 15.32 -20.63 -19.06
C ASP A 26 16.04 -19.29 -18.81
N ARG A 27 16.97 -18.91 -19.69
CA ARG A 27 17.64 -17.59 -19.65
C ARG A 27 16.64 -16.44 -19.87
N VAL A 28 15.77 -16.55 -20.86
CA VAL A 28 14.72 -15.54 -21.13
C VAL A 28 13.73 -15.44 -19.96
N VAL A 29 13.36 -16.56 -19.33
CA VAL A 29 12.50 -16.59 -18.14
C VAL A 29 13.22 -16.00 -16.91
N GLY A 30 14.53 -16.21 -16.76
CA GLY A 30 15.36 -15.63 -15.70
C GLY A 30 15.48 -14.10 -15.83
N GLU A 31 15.73 -13.60 -17.04
CA GLU A 31 15.81 -12.16 -17.32
C GLU A 31 14.44 -11.46 -17.17
N ALA A 32 13.35 -12.15 -17.51
CA ALA A 32 11.99 -11.65 -17.27
C ALA A 32 11.63 -11.66 -15.77
N LYS A 33 11.98 -12.70 -15.01
CA LYS A 33 11.74 -12.77 -13.56
C LYS A 33 12.54 -11.73 -12.76
N GLY A 34 13.73 -11.33 -13.23
CA GLY A 34 14.52 -10.25 -12.62
C GLY A 34 13.90 -8.86 -12.73
N ARG A 35 13.01 -8.63 -13.73
CA ARG A 35 12.30 -7.35 -13.91
C ARG A 35 10.92 -7.32 -13.26
N ILE A 36 10.35 -8.48 -12.93
CA ILE A 36 9.20 -8.57 -12.01
C ILE A 36 9.72 -8.73 -10.57
N LEU A 37 10.84 -8.06 -10.25
CA LEU A 37 11.13 -7.59 -8.90
C LEU A 37 10.09 -6.52 -8.56
N MET A 38 8.86 -7.00 -8.39
CA MET A 38 7.88 -6.54 -7.43
C MET A 38 8.16 -5.09 -7.04
N GLU A 39 7.64 -4.15 -7.85
CA GLU A 39 7.31 -2.80 -7.38
C GLU A 39 6.34 -2.98 -6.21
N SER A 40 6.95 -3.32 -5.08
CA SER A 40 6.35 -3.45 -3.78
C SER A 40 5.97 -2.02 -3.50
N LYS A 41 4.74 -1.64 -3.87
CA LYS A 41 4.16 -0.30 -3.67
C LYS A 41 4.69 0.22 -2.35
N SER A 42 5.73 1.03 -2.46
CA SER A 42 6.54 1.35 -1.31
C SER A 42 5.69 2.38 -0.61
N GLY A 43 4.96 1.94 0.41
CA GLY A 43 4.04 2.82 1.14
C GLY A 43 4.77 4.06 1.63
N PHE A 44 4.04 5.03 2.19
CA PHE A 44 4.64 6.29 2.67
C PHE A 44 5.91 6.09 3.53
N TRP A 45 5.96 4.96 4.25
CA TRP A 45 7.04 4.58 5.16
C TRP A 45 8.29 3.97 4.49
N ALA A 46 8.35 3.86 3.16
CA ALA A 46 9.53 3.35 2.47
C ALA A 46 10.78 4.18 2.80
N GLY A 47 11.80 3.52 3.36
CA GLY A 47 13.03 4.18 3.82
C GLY A 47 12.86 5.09 5.05
N LYS A 48 11.74 4.99 5.78
CA LYS A 48 11.45 5.78 6.99
C LYS A 48 11.12 4.86 8.15
N THR A 49 11.36 5.32 9.37
CA THR A 49 10.86 4.63 10.58
C THR A 49 9.36 4.90 10.72
N PRO A 50 8.49 3.87 10.70
CA PRO A 50 7.06 4.04 10.77
C PRO A 50 6.59 4.50 12.16
N CYS A 51 5.35 5.01 12.21
CA CYS A 51 4.81 5.59 13.44
C CYS A 51 4.80 4.59 14.60
N TRP A 52 4.40 3.33 14.39
CA TRP A 52 4.30 2.31 15.44
C TRP A 52 5.65 1.92 16.04
N GLU A 53 6.73 1.94 15.26
CA GLU A 53 8.08 1.72 15.78
C GLU A 53 8.58 2.93 16.57
N MET A 54 8.36 4.13 16.04
CA MET A 54 8.74 5.36 16.72
C MET A 54 8.00 5.49 18.05
N VAL A 55 6.67 5.32 18.05
CA VAL A 55 5.81 5.47 19.23
C VAL A 55 5.70 4.23 20.11
N ARG A 56 6.37 3.14 19.73
CA ARG A 56 6.35 1.85 20.45
C ARG A 56 4.93 1.33 20.68
N CYS A 57 4.09 1.38 19.64
CA CYS A 57 2.76 0.77 19.70
C CYS A 57 2.92 -0.75 19.94
N PRO A 58 2.14 -1.35 20.87
CA PRO A 58 2.10 -2.79 21.02
C PRO A 58 1.50 -3.45 19.77
N GLU A 59 1.85 -4.71 19.55
CA GLU A 59 1.46 -5.43 18.33
C GLU A 59 -0.06 -5.53 18.15
N THR A 60 -0.81 -5.63 19.26
CA THR A 60 -2.28 -5.64 19.28
C THR A 60 -2.87 -4.36 18.67
N ILE A 61 -2.32 -3.19 19.00
CA ILE A 61 -2.75 -1.92 18.42
C ILE A 61 -2.29 -1.80 16.97
N LYS A 62 -1.05 -2.21 16.69
CA LYS A 62 -0.46 -2.09 15.35
C LYS A 62 -1.22 -2.92 14.32
N SER A 63 -1.62 -4.15 14.64
CA SER A 63 -2.32 -5.04 13.70
C SER A 63 -3.69 -4.50 13.29
N GLU A 64 -4.35 -3.77 14.19
CA GLU A 64 -5.67 -3.18 13.93
C GLU A 64 -5.60 -1.76 13.36
N CYS A 65 -4.53 -1.02 13.66
CA CYS A 65 -4.38 0.38 13.27
C CYS A 65 -4.29 0.54 11.74
N PRO A 66 -5.13 1.39 11.12
CA PRO A 66 -5.08 1.65 9.67
C PRO A 66 -3.70 2.06 9.15
N ALA A 67 -2.91 2.79 9.93
CA ALA A 67 -1.60 3.25 9.51
C ALA A 67 -0.61 2.12 9.15
N SER A 68 -0.79 0.90 9.68
CA SER A 68 0.10 -0.24 9.42
C SER A 68 -0.24 -1.00 8.13
N LYS A 69 -1.38 -0.72 7.50
CA LYS A 69 -1.92 -1.50 6.37
C LYS A 69 -1.31 -1.16 5.00
N GLY A 70 -0.07 -0.67 4.96
CA GLY A 70 0.69 -0.48 3.73
C GLY A 70 0.18 0.63 2.80
N HIS A 71 -0.41 1.69 3.35
CA HIS A 71 -0.91 2.82 2.55
C HIS A 71 0.23 3.69 1.97
N SER A 72 -0.07 4.38 0.87
CA SER A 72 0.81 5.40 0.26
C SER A 72 0.81 6.75 0.99
N VAL A 73 -0.03 6.91 2.02
CA VAL A 73 -0.19 8.13 2.81
C VAL A 73 0.31 7.94 4.24
N ALA A 74 0.66 9.04 4.89
CA ALA A 74 1.19 9.02 6.25
C ALA A 74 0.09 8.80 7.30
N CYS A 75 0.49 8.38 8.51
CA CYS A 75 -0.48 8.14 9.58
C CYS A 75 -1.32 9.37 9.93
N TRP A 76 -0.80 10.60 9.82
CA TRP A 76 -1.55 11.83 10.10
C TRP A 76 -2.62 12.16 9.04
N GLU A 77 -2.52 11.58 7.85
CA GLU A 77 -3.47 11.76 6.73
C GLU A 77 -4.56 10.68 6.70
N ILE A 78 -4.51 9.73 7.63
CA ILE A 78 -5.46 8.61 7.71
C ILE A 78 -6.41 8.85 8.89
N ALA A 79 -7.71 8.79 8.67
CA ALA A 79 -8.68 8.81 9.75
C ALA A 79 -8.75 7.46 10.46
N GLY A 80 -9.17 7.46 11.73
CA GLY A 80 -9.35 6.22 12.50
C GLY A 80 -8.06 5.56 12.98
N THR A 81 -6.90 6.22 12.81
CA THR A 81 -5.67 5.77 13.46
C THR A 81 -5.81 5.82 14.97
N TYR A 82 -5.26 4.83 15.68
CA TYR A 82 -5.45 4.65 17.11
C TYR A 82 -5.18 5.91 17.96
N CYS A 83 -4.14 6.68 17.61
CA CYS A 83 -3.80 7.91 18.33
C CYS A 83 -4.78 9.10 18.12
N LYS A 84 -5.70 9.00 17.16
CA LYS A 84 -6.75 10.01 16.88
C LYS A 84 -8.15 9.56 17.30
N LEU A 85 -8.29 8.40 17.96
CA LEU A 85 -9.60 7.93 18.45
C LEU A 85 -10.14 8.86 19.56
N PRO A 86 -11.47 8.99 19.72
CA PRO A 86 -12.53 8.14 19.12
C PRO A 86 -13.03 8.58 17.73
N SER A 87 -12.92 9.85 17.35
CA SER A 87 -13.44 10.34 16.06
C SER A 87 -12.58 9.93 14.86
N GLY A 88 -11.27 9.72 15.09
CA GLY A 88 -10.31 9.42 14.05
C GLY A 88 -9.93 10.61 13.16
N HIS A 89 -10.69 11.70 13.20
CA HIS A 89 -10.56 12.87 12.33
C HIS A 89 -9.83 14.05 12.99
N ASP A 90 -9.69 14.03 14.32
CA ASP A 90 -9.00 15.10 15.03
C ASP A 90 -7.47 15.00 14.81
N THR A 91 -6.95 15.96 14.03
CA THR A 91 -5.53 16.04 13.67
C THR A 91 -4.72 16.90 14.63
N SER A 92 -5.33 17.55 15.62
CA SER A 92 -4.62 18.42 16.58
C SER A 92 -3.51 17.68 17.33
N ILE A 93 -3.74 16.41 17.67
CA ILE A 93 -2.73 15.53 18.30
C ILE A 93 -1.50 15.31 17.41
N CYS A 94 -1.65 15.41 16.08
CA CYS A 94 -0.55 15.24 15.15
C CYS A 94 0.39 16.45 15.12
N GLU A 95 -0.07 17.66 15.42
CA GLU A 95 0.76 18.87 15.45
C GLU A 95 1.89 18.77 16.49
N VAL A 96 1.62 18.08 17.60
CA VAL A 96 2.60 17.83 18.67
C VAL A 96 3.33 16.49 18.53
N CYS A 97 2.86 15.60 17.65
CA CYS A 97 3.36 14.24 17.50
C CYS A 97 4.79 14.20 16.95
N ARG A 98 5.67 13.45 17.63
CA ARG A 98 7.07 13.27 17.20
C ARG A 98 7.24 12.70 15.78
N VAL A 99 6.26 11.92 15.32
CA VAL A 99 6.30 11.29 14.00
C VAL A 99 6.09 12.36 12.92
N TYR A 100 5.08 13.20 13.10
CA TYR A 100 4.79 14.30 12.19
C TYR A 100 5.90 15.37 12.23
N LYS A 101 6.39 15.72 13.43
CA LYS A 101 7.57 16.63 13.55
C LYS A 101 8.81 16.12 12.81
N ARG A 102 8.98 14.81 12.68
CA ARG A 102 10.11 14.20 11.97
C ARG A 102 9.88 14.11 10.46
N TRP A 103 8.67 13.79 10.01
CA TRP A 103 8.41 13.37 8.64
C TRP A 103 7.38 14.20 7.87
N GLY A 104 6.66 15.11 8.54
CA GLY A 104 5.53 15.86 7.97
C GLY A 104 5.85 17.28 7.52
N SER A 105 7.11 17.71 7.60
CA SER A 105 7.60 18.98 7.04
C SER A 105 6.89 20.27 7.48
N GLY A 106 6.02 20.22 8.50
CA GLY A 106 5.24 21.36 8.98
C GLY A 106 4.07 21.76 8.06
N GLU A 107 3.71 20.92 7.09
CA GLU A 107 2.59 21.18 6.16
C GLU A 107 1.22 20.98 6.84
N ALA A 108 0.24 21.80 6.50
CA ALA A 108 -1.11 21.68 7.06
C ALA A 108 -1.65 20.24 6.96
N ILE A 109 -2.12 19.70 8.09
CA ILE A 109 -2.54 18.31 8.18
C ILE A 109 -3.97 18.17 7.66
N ALA A 110 -4.14 17.37 6.61
CA ALA A 110 -5.45 17.03 6.06
C ALA A 110 -5.62 15.51 5.98
N ILE A 111 -6.81 15.03 6.34
CA ILE A 111 -7.19 13.63 6.14
C ILE A 111 -7.41 13.38 4.65
N LYS A 112 -6.70 12.41 4.10
CA LYS A 112 -6.78 11.95 2.69
C LYS A 112 -7.42 10.57 2.57
N LEU A 113 -7.35 9.76 3.62
CA LEU A 113 -7.92 8.42 3.64
C LEU A 113 -8.85 8.27 4.84
N ASP A 114 -10.15 8.13 4.56
CA ASP A 114 -11.12 7.73 5.56
C ASP A 114 -11.20 6.21 5.58
N THR A 115 -10.47 5.58 6.50
CA THR A 115 -10.71 4.18 6.80
C THR A 115 -11.79 4.15 7.86
N THR A 116 -12.97 3.63 7.54
CA THR A 116 -14.00 3.36 8.52
C THR A 116 -13.36 2.55 9.65
N GLY A 117 -13.11 3.23 10.78
CA GLY A 117 -12.50 2.63 11.94
C GLY A 117 -13.39 1.51 12.47
N ILE A 118 -12.86 0.75 13.42
CA ILE A 118 -13.46 -0.43 14.07
C ILE A 118 -14.81 -0.14 14.78
N ALA A 119 -15.34 1.07 14.67
CA ALA A 119 -16.69 1.43 15.03
C ALA A 119 -17.44 1.89 13.77
N GLY A 120 -18.31 1.03 13.26
CA GLY A 120 -19.28 1.41 12.23
C GLY A 120 -20.19 2.51 12.76
N ALA A 121 -20.00 3.74 12.28
CA ALA A 121 -20.97 4.80 12.38
C ALA A 121 -21.13 5.39 10.98
N ALA A 122 -22.35 5.33 10.47
CA ALA A 122 -22.78 5.76 9.15
C ALA A 122 -22.30 7.19 8.80
N PRO A 123 -22.13 7.51 7.50
CA PRO A 123 -21.73 8.85 7.08
C PRO A 123 -22.77 9.87 7.53
N ALA A 124 -22.33 10.86 8.32
CA ALA A 124 -23.13 12.02 8.66
C ALA A 124 -23.30 12.90 7.42
N GLU A 125 -24.55 13.28 7.21
CA GLU A 125 -25.10 13.92 6.03
C GLU A 125 -24.45 15.28 5.76
N THR A 126 -24.17 15.53 4.48
CA THR A 126 -23.69 16.80 3.94
C THR A 126 -24.74 17.88 4.12
N HIS A 127 -24.62 18.69 5.18
CA HIS A 127 -25.37 19.95 5.27
C HIS A 127 -24.73 21.02 4.40
N THR A 128 -25.21 21.12 3.16
CA THR A 128 -25.06 22.31 2.32
C THR A 128 -25.70 23.50 3.02
N LYS A 129 -24.88 24.41 3.56
CA LYS A 129 -25.36 25.71 4.06
C LYS A 129 -25.63 26.63 2.87
N THR A 130 -26.88 26.72 2.44
CA THR A 130 -27.35 27.78 1.54
C THR A 130 -27.28 29.12 2.27
N ALA A 131 -26.41 30.01 1.81
CA ALA A 131 -26.29 31.38 2.30
C ALA A 131 -27.47 32.22 1.81
N THR A 132 -28.38 32.59 2.71
CA THR A 132 -29.43 33.57 2.42
C THR A 132 -28.85 34.98 2.60
N VAL A 133 -28.56 35.67 1.50
CA VAL A 133 -28.15 37.08 1.48
C VAL A 133 -29.36 37.96 1.82
N LYS A 134 -29.26 38.73 2.91
CA LYS A 134 -30.25 39.69 3.36
C LYS A 134 -30.05 41.01 2.59
N ALA A 135 -30.85 41.27 1.55
CA ALA A 135 -30.86 42.55 0.85
C ALA A 135 -31.63 43.60 1.66
N ARG A 136 -30.96 44.71 1.97
CA ARG A 136 -31.56 45.95 2.50
C ARG A 136 -32.14 46.76 1.34
N GLY A 137 -33.36 47.25 1.50
CA GLY A 137 -33.96 48.37 0.78
C GLY A 137 -35.23 48.75 1.54
N GLY A 138 -35.46 49.96 2.04
CA GLY A 138 -35.03 51.26 1.55
C GLY A 138 -36.22 51.90 0.83
N LYS A 139 -37.13 52.51 1.60
CA LYS A 139 -37.98 53.65 1.22
C LYS A 139 -38.40 54.37 2.49
#